data_AF-A0A661UH63-F1
#
_entry.id   AF-A0A661UH63-F1
#
_cell.length_a   1.000
_cell.length_b   1.000
_cell.length_c   1.000
_cell.angle_alpha   90.00
_cell.angle_beta   90.00
_cell.angle_gamma   90.00
#
_symmetry.space_group_name_H-M   'P 1'
#
loop_
_entity.id
_entity.type
_entity.pdbx_description
1 polymer ?
#
loop_
_entity_poly.entity_id
_entity_poly.type
_entity_poly.pdbx_seq_one_letter_code
_entity_poly.pdbx_strand_id
1 'polypeptide(L)'
;IMGIPGETENDMLKTMKYISSNKYIKQVKFHNLVVYKNTKIARLADEGEIELLSIPNYIEILANLLPYLRGDIIVSRLFTSNIRRSQIAVGEYPGNKTKWMNELRKYIYEHGINQGSETGVEYDFRKYYEMSS
;
A
#
# COMPACT_ATOMS: atom_id res chain seq x y z
N ILE A 1 -7.37 -2.47 0.18
CA ILE A 1 -7.37 -1.14 -0.49
C ILE A 1 -7.15 -0.13 0.64
N MET A 2 -6.39 0.92 0.41
CA MET A 2 -6.12 1.96 1.42
C MET A 2 -6.52 3.33 0.89
N GLY A 3 -6.92 4.21 1.80
CA GLY A 3 -7.41 5.55 1.49
C GLY A 3 -8.88 5.54 1.10
N ILE A 4 -9.68 4.62 1.67
CA ILE A 4 -11.14 4.65 1.52
C ILE A 4 -11.67 5.90 2.26
N PRO A 5 -12.65 6.66 1.73
CA PRO A 5 -13.17 7.82 2.44
C PRO A 5 -13.65 7.49 3.85
N GLY A 6 -13.14 8.21 4.85
CA GLY A 6 -13.39 7.97 6.28
C GLY A 6 -12.48 6.92 6.93
N GLU A 7 -11.59 6.25 6.19
CA GLU A 7 -10.60 5.32 6.74
C GLU A 7 -9.44 6.10 7.39
N THR A 8 -9.15 5.79 8.65
CA THR A 8 -8.00 6.37 9.37
C THR A 8 -6.75 5.49 9.26
N GLU A 9 -5.57 6.05 9.50
CA GLU A 9 -4.33 5.27 9.60
C GLU A 9 -4.40 4.19 10.68
N ASN A 10 -5.10 4.46 11.79
CA ASN A 10 -5.32 3.46 12.84
C ASN A 10 -6.18 2.29 12.34
N ASP A 11 -7.14 2.52 11.45
CA ASP A 11 -7.95 1.44 10.86
C ASP A 11 -7.15 0.62 9.85
N MET A 12 -6.28 1.27 9.08
CA MET A 12 -5.31 0.58 8.22
C MET A 12 -4.34 -0.28 9.05
N LEU A 13 -3.85 0.24 10.19
CA LEU A 13 -3.01 -0.50 11.12
C LEU A 13 -3.73 -1.70 11.74
N LYS A 14 -4.98 -1.54 12.18
CA LYS A 14 -5.81 -2.67 12.66
C LYS A 14 -5.96 -3.74 11.59
N THR A 15 -6.20 -3.33 10.34
CA THR A 15 -6.29 -4.26 9.20
C THR A 15 -4.97 -5.01 8.99
N MET A 16 -3.84 -4.32 9.08
CA MET A 16 -2.51 -4.94 8.98
C MET A 16 -2.28 -5.99 10.07
N LYS A 17 -2.56 -5.63 11.33
CA LYS A 17 -2.44 -6.53 12.48
C LYS A 17 -3.38 -7.73 12.36
N TYR A 18 -4.62 -7.52 11.91
CA TYR A 18 -5.57 -8.60 11.64
C TYR A 18 -5.03 -9.58 10.61
N ILE A 19 -4.50 -9.09 9.48
CA ILE A 19 -3.89 -9.93 8.45
C ILE A 19 -2.71 -10.73 9.01
N SER A 20 -1.79 -10.06 9.73
CA SER A 20 -0.61 -10.70 10.31
C SER A 20 -0.94 -11.75 11.38
N SER A 21 -2.04 -11.58 12.12
CA SER A 21 -2.51 -12.55 13.11
C SER A 21 -2.99 -13.86 12.47
N ASN A 22 -3.38 -13.85 11.19
CA ASN A 22 -3.85 -15.03 10.49
C ASN A 22 -2.68 -15.78 9.83
N LYS A 23 -2.31 -16.94 10.40
CA LYS A 23 -1.22 -17.79 9.90
C LYS A 23 -1.44 -18.38 8.50
N TYR A 24 -2.70 -18.44 8.04
CA TYR A 24 -3.07 -19.02 6.75
C TYR A 24 -2.98 -18.02 5.60
N ILE A 25 -2.94 -16.71 5.89
CA ILE A 25 -2.69 -15.70 4.86
C ILE A 25 -1.20 -15.72 4.53
N LYS A 26 -0.89 -15.96 3.25
CA LYS A 26 0.49 -16.03 2.71
C LYS A 26 0.82 -14.95 1.70
N GLN A 27 -0.18 -14.22 1.21
CA GLN A 27 0.01 -13.17 0.22
C GLN A 27 -0.97 -12.02 0.46
N VAL A 28 -0.50 -10.80 0.25
CA VAL A 28 -1.32 -9.59 0.21
C VAL A 28 -1.11 -8.81 -1.08
N LYS A 29 -2.13 -8.03 -1.44
CA LYS A 29 -2.11 -7.08 -2.56
C LYS A 29 -2.55 -5.72 -2.05
N PHE A 30 -1.62 -4.78 -2.04
CA PHE A 30 -1.95 -3.39 -1.75
C PHE A 30 -2.48 -2.68 -3.00
N HIS A 31 -3.38 -1.75 -2.73
CA HIS A 31 -4.08 -0.94 -3.72
C HIS A 31 -4.37 0.41 -3.07
N ASN A 32 -3.78 1.48 -3.60
CA ASN A 32 -4.28 2.84 -3.41
C ASN A 32 -5.68 2.97 -4.02
N LEU A 33 -6.56 3.76 -3.41
CA LEU A 33 -7.86 4.06 -3.99
C LEU A 33 -7.67 4.78 -5.35
N VAL A 34 -8.41 4.32 -6.36
CA VAL A 34 -8.49 4.99 -7.67
C VAL A 34 -9.94 5.40 -7.88
N VAL A 35 -10.16 6.71 -8.01
CA VAL A 35 -11.49 7.28 -8.20
C VAL A 35 -11.70 7.60 -9.67
N TYR A 36 -12.69 6.97 -10.30
CA TYR A 36 -13.02 7.21 -11.70
C TYR A 36 -14.01 8.38 -11.82
N LYS A 37 -13.90 9.16 -12.90
CA LYS A 37 -14.89 10.20 -13.25
C LYS A 37 -16.29 9.60 -13.37
N ASN A 38 -17.31 10.44 -13.15
CA ASN A 38 -18.73 10.06 -13.16
C ASN A 38 -19.12 9.06 -12.07
N THR A 39 -18.33 8.95 -11.00
CA THR A 39 -18.73 8.22 -9.79
C THR A 39 -19.19 9.20 -8.71
N LYS A 40 -20.00 8.72 -7.76
CA LYS A 40 -20.40 9.52 -6.59
C LYS A 40 -19.18 10.03 -5.81
N ILE A 41 -18.15 9.19 -5.67
CA ILE A 41 -16.89 9.53 -4.97
C ILE A 41 -16.16 10.65 -5.71
N ALA A 42 -16.10 10.63 -7.05
CA ALA A 42 -15.51 11.73 -7.82
C ALA A 42 -16.21 13.06 -7.54
N ARG A 43 -17.55 13.07 -7.56
CA ARG A 43 -18.34 14.28 -7.29
C ARG A 43 -18.09 14.82 -5.88
N LEU A 44 -18.12 13.95 -4.87
CA LEU A 44 -17.87 14.34 -3.47
C LEU A 44 -16.44 14.90 -3.28
N ALA A 45 -15.45 14.35 -3.99
CA ALA A 45 -14.08 14.85 -3.94
C ALA A 45 -13.97 16.23 -4.60
N ASP A 46 -14.63 16.42 -5.75
CA ASP A 46 -14.67 17.70 -6.47
C ASP A 46 -15.42 18.78 -5.66
N GLU A 47 -16.45 18.39 -4.90
CA GLU A 47 -17.22 19.24 -3.98
C GLU A 47 -16.46 19.55 -2.66
N GLY A 48 -15.30 18.93 -2.43
CA GLY A 48 -14.50 19.08 -1.21
C GLY A 48 -15.09 18.37 0.01
N GLU A 49 -16.09 17.50 -0.17
CA GLU A 49 -16.73 16.73 0.91
C GLU A 49 -15.89 15.54 1.36
N ILE A 50 -15.00 15.04 0.51
CA ILE A 50 -14.03 13.99 0.84
C ILE A 50 -12.63 14.37 0.36
N GLU A 51 -11.62 14.01 1.14
CA GLU A 51 -10.23 14.14 0.74
C GLU A 51 -9.72 12.80 0.18
N LEU A 52 -9.03 12.85 -0.96
CA LEU A 52 -8.42 11.67 -1.56
C LEU A 52 -6.96 11.56 -1.13
N LEU A 53 -6.56 10.37 -0.72
CA LEU A 53 -5.19 10.08 -0.34
C LEU A 53 -4.25 10.25 -1.55
N SER A 54 -3.30 11.18 -1.44
CA SER A 54 -2.26 11.40 -2.45
C SER A 54 -1.31 10.20 -2.54
N ILE A 55 -0.65 10.02 -3.69
CA ILE A 55 0.35 8.95 -3.82
C ILE A 55 1.54 9.13 -2.86
N PRO A 56 2.12 10.33 -2.68
CA PRO A 56 3.16 10.55 -1.67
C PRO A 56 2.72 10.11 -0.27
N ASN A 57 1.55 10.56 0.20
CA ASN A 57 1.05 10.18 1.53
C ASN A 57 0.76 8.67 1.61
N TYR A 58 0.23 8.08 0.53
CA TYR A 58 0.05 6.63 0.44
C TYR A 58 1.36 5.86 0.59
N ILE A 59 2.45 6.32 -0.02
CA ILE A 59 3.78 5.70 0.09
C ILE A 59 4.26 5.71 1.53
N GLU A 60 4.16 6.86 2.21
CA GLU A 60 4.58 7.01 3.60
C GLU A 60 3.78 6.09 4.53
N ILE A 61 2.44 6.12 4.41
CA ILE A 61 1.56 5.28 5.22
C ILE A 61 1.85 3.79 4.95
N LEU A 62 1.93 3.39 3.67
CA LEU A 62 2.23 2.00 3.32
C LEU A 62 3.55 1.54 3.93
N ALA A 63 4.62 2.33 3.77
CA ALA A 63 5.93 2.01 4.32
C ALA A 63 5.87 1.83 5.84
N ASN A 64 5.24 2.77 6.54
CA ASN A 64 5.11 2.75 8.01
C ASN A 64 4.23 1.60 8.54
N LEU A 65 3.41 0.99 7.69
CA LEU A 65 2.61 -0.18 8.03
C LEU A 65 3.32 -1.52 7.77
N LEU A 66 4.34 -1.58 6.90
CA LEU A 66 5.09 -2.81 6.61
C LEU A 66 5.72 -3.47 7.85
N PRO A 67 6.22 -2.75 8.86
CA PRO A 67 6.71 -3.35 10.10
C PRO A 67 5.68 -4.24 10.80
N TYR A 68 4.38 -3.96 10.64
CA TYR A 68 3.29 -4.72 11.24
C TYR A 68 2.77 -5.86 10.36
N LEU A 69 3.30 -6.02 9.14
CA LEU A 69 3.01 -7.14 8.24
C LEU A 69 4.00 -8.28 8.49
N ARG A 70 3.52 -9.46 8.85
CA ARG A 70 4.38 -10.65 9.11
C ARG A 70 5.34 -10.90 7.95
N GLY A 71 6.62 -11.12 8.24
CA GLY A 71 7.71 -11.20 7.26
C GLY A 71 7.66 -12.39 6.30
N ASP A 72 6.89 -13.43 6.60
CA ASP A 72 6.64 -14.57 5.70
C ASP A 72 5.50 -14.32 4.70
N ILE A 73 4.79 -13.18 4.79
CA ILE A 73 3.71 -12.83 3.86
C ILE A 73 4.29 -12.15 2.63
N ILE A 74 3.98 -12.70 1.46
CA ILE A 74 4.40 -12.15 0.17
C ILE A 74 3.57 -10.92 -0.17
N VAL A 75 4.24 -9.77 -0.32
CA VAL A 75 3.63 -8.57 -0.90
C VAL A 75 3.68 -8.67 -2.43
N SER A 76 2.60 -9.18 -3.02
CA SER A 76 2.53 -9.41 -4.48
C SER A 76 2.22 -8.16 -5.30
N ARG A 77 1.78 -7.09 -4.64
CA ARG A 77 1.49 -5.79 -5.26
C ARG A 77 1.57 -4.68 -4.22
N LEU A 78 2.16 -3.56 -4.61
CA LEU A 78 2.25 -2.35 -3.80
C LEU A 78 1.37 -1.21 -4.32
N PHE A 79 1.13 -1.14 -5.63
CA PHE A 79 0.38 -0.04 -6.23
C PHE A 79 -0.62 -0.54 -7.27
N THR A 80 -1.67 0.24 -7.47
CA THR A 80 -2.51 0.16 -8.66
C THR A 80 -2.48 1.49 -9.40
N SER A 81 -2.48 1.43 -10.72
CA SER A 81 -2.66 2.60 -11.56
C SER A 81 -3.94 2.44 -12.35
N ASN A 82 -4.42 3.52 -12.95
CA ASN A 82 -5.40 3.38 -14.01
C ASN A 82 -4.75 2.65 -15.20
N ILE A 83 -5.30 1.50 -15.61
CA ILE A 83 -4.73 0.62 -16.65
C ILE A 83 -5.37 0.91 -18.01
N ARG A 84 -6.55 1.55 -18.05
CA ARG A 84 -7.29 1.80 -19.29
C ARG A 84 -7.19 3.29 -19.66
N ARG A 85 -6.50 3.59 -20.77
CA ARG A 85 -6.39 4.95 -21.34
C ARG A 85 -7.75 5.62 -21.59
N SER A 86 -8.83 4.84 -21.70
CA SER A 86 -10.19 5.34 -21.93
C SER A 86 -10.95 5.76 -20.66
N GLN A 87 -10.48 5.40 -19.47
CA GLN A 87 -11.09 5.82 -18.21
C GLN A 87 -10.32 7.00 -17.65
N ILE A 88 -11.02 8.07 -17.28
CA ILE A 88 -10.38 9.23 -16.66
C ILE A 88 -10.54 9.09 -15.15
N ALA A 89 -9.43 9.04 -14.42
CA ALA A 89 -9.45 9.08 -12.97
C ALA A 89 -9.40 10.54 -12.48
N VAL A 90 -9.93 10.80 -11.29
CA VAL A 90 -9.74 12.07 -10.57
C VAL A 90 -8.41 11.99 -9.82
N GLY A 91 -7.55 13.02 -9.93
CA GLY A 91 -6.23 13.07 -9.29
C GLY A 91 -5.05 12.57 -10.14
N GLU A 92 -3.83 12.66 -9.59
CA GLU A 92 -2.58 12.29 -10.27
C GLU A 92 -2.32 10.78 -10.22
N TYR A 93 -2.94 10.04 -11.15
CA TYR A 93 -2.59 8.64 -11.40
C TYR A 93 -2.02 8.41 -12.80
N PRO A 94 -0.95 9.14 -13.23
CA PRO A 94 -0.40 9.05 -14.58
C PRO A 94 0.24 7.68 -14.91
N GLY A 95 0.21 6.71 -13.99
CA GLY A 95 0.64 5.35 -14.25
C GLY A 95 2.15 5.13 -14.17
N ASN A 96 2.91 6.05 -13.57
CA ASN A 96 4.35 5.89 -13.39
C ASN A 96 4.68 5.03 -12.15
N LYS A 97 4.31 3.74 -12.21
CA LYS A 97 4.59 2.79 -11.13
C LYS A 97 6.08 2.67 -10.81
N THR A 98 6.95 2.83 -11.81
CA THR A 98 8.40 2.81 -11.61
C THR A 98 8.84 3.94 -10.67
N LYS A 99 8.33 5.16 -10.87
CA LYS A 99 8.59 6.30 -9.99
C LYS A 99 8.11 6.01 -8.56
N TRP A 100 6.86 5.56 -8.39
CA TRP A 100 6.30 5.27 -7.07
C TRP A 100 7.06 4.15 -6.33
N MET A 101 7.49 3.12 -7.07
CA MET A 101 8.33 2.06 -6.53
C MET A 101 9.69 2.58 -6.06
N ASN A 102 10.30 3.50 -6.81
CA ASN A 102 11.58 4.10 -6.42
C ASN A 102 11.43 5.00 -5.20
N GLU A 103 10.35 5.79 -5.13
CA GLU A 103 10.02 6.64 -3.97
C GLU A 103 9.81 5.79 -2.71
N LEU A 104 9.02 4.72 -2.80
CA LEU A 104 8.82 3.79 -1.70
C LEU A 104 10.14 3.14 -1.25
N ARG A 105 10.96 2.67 -2.18
CA ARG A 105 12.28 2.08 -1.85
C ARG A 105 13.18 3.08 -1.14
N LYS A 106 13.22 4.32 -1.63
CA LYS A 106 13.99 5.40 -1.03
C LYS A 106 13.52 5.67 0.39
N TYR A 107 12.20 5.82 0.59
CA TYR A 107 11.62 6.06 1.91
C TYR A 107 11.94 4.91 2.89
N ILE A 108 11.75 3.66 2.46
CA ILE A 108 12.08 2.47 3.27
C ILE A 108 13.55 2.48 3.70
N TYR A 109 14.46 2.77 2.77
CA TYR A 109 15.89 2.81 3.05
C TYR A 109 16.27 3.93 4.02
N GLU A 110 15.77 5.14 3.78
CA GLU A 110 16.08 6.32 4.61
C GLU A 110 15.58 6.18 6.06
N HIS A 111 14.49 5.43 6.26
CA HIS A 111 13.86 5.24 7.58
C HIS A 111 14.19 3.88 8.21
N GLY A 112 15.04 3.06 7.59
CA GLY A 112 15.42 1.75 8.13
C GLY A 112 14.24 0.79 8.32
N ILE A 113 13.22 0.87 7.44
CA ILE A 113 12.00 0.09 7.58
C ILE A 113 12.24 -1.36 7.12
N ASN A 114 11.89 -2.33 7.96
CA ASN A 114 11.85 -3.73 7.57
C ASN A 114 10.46 -4.33 7.77
N GLN A 115 10.02 -5.19 6.85
CA GLN A 115 8.73 -5.86 6.98
C GLN A 115 8.76 -6.81 8.18
N GLY A 116 7.73 -6.73 9.02
CA GLY A 116 7.55 -7.63 10.15
C GLY A 116 8.41 -7.33 11.37
N SER A 117 9.17 -6.23 11.40
CA SER A 117 10.01 -5.85 12.53
C SER A 117 9.21 -5.55 13.81
N GLU A 118 7.92 -5.22 13.69
CA GLU A 118 6.97 -5.05 14.80
C GLU A 118 6.12 -6.32 15.02
N THR A 119 6.61 -7.48 14.57
CA THR A 119 5.95 -8.78 14.71
C THR A 119 6.91 -9.83 15.23
N GLY A 120 6.41 -11.05 15.54
CA GLY A 120 7.26 -12.19 15.89
C GLY A 120 7.95 -12.87 14.70
N VAL A 121 7.76 -12.38 13.46
CA VAL A 121 8.36 -12.95 12.25
C VAL A 121 8.82 -11.82 11.34
N GLU A 122 10.10 -11.48 11.44
CA GLU A 122 10.72 -10.47 10.59
C GLU A 122 11.07 -11.05 9.19
N TYR A 123 10.98 -10.21 8.16
CA TYR A 123 11.43 -10.57 6.82
C TYR A 123 12.96 -10.68 6.81
N ASP A 124 13.46 -11.81 6.31
CA ASP A 124 14.88 -12.06 6.13
C ASP A 124 15.13 -12.58 4.72
N PHE A 125 15.78 -11.76 3.89
CA PHE A 125 16.08 -12.09 2.51
C PHE A 125 17.03 -13.29 2.38
N ARG A 126 17.89 -13.55 3.38
CA ARG A 126 18.89 -14.62 3.33
C ARG A 126 18.25 -16.01 3.27
N LYS A 127 17.09 -16.18 3.90
CA LYS A 127 16.31 -17.43 3.89
C LYS A 127 15.98 -17.92 2.47
N TYR A 128 15.85 -17.01 1.50
CA TYR A 128 15.54 -17.37 0.12
C TYR A 128 16.77 -17.83 -0.68
N TYR A 129 17.96 -17.36 -0.29
CA TYR A 129 19.21 -17.75 -0.95
C TYR A 129 19.76 -19.08 -0.40
N GLU A 130 19.56 -19.35 0.88
CA GLU A 130 19.97 -20.62 1.51
C GLU A 130 19.17 -21.84 1.03
N MET A 131 17.93 -21.65 0.56
CA MET A 131 17.09 -22.72 0.01
C MET A 131 17.45 -23.13 -1.43
N SER A 132 18.33 -22.38 -2.11
CA SER A 132 18.69 -22.60 -3.52
C SER A 132 20.10 -23.21 -3.68
N SER A 133 20.72 -23.60 -2.57
CA SER A 133 22.05 -24.23 -2.45
C SER A 133 21.93 -25.59 -1.78
#